data_AF-A0AAW5QP85-F1
#
_entry.id   AF-A0AAW5QP85-F1
#
_cell.length_a   1.000
_cell.length_b   1.000
_cell.length_c   1.000
_cell.angle_alpha   90.00
_cell.angle_beta   90.00
_cell.angle_gamma   90.00
#
_symmetry.space_group_name_H-M   'P 1'
#
loop_
_entity.id
_entity.type
_entity.pdbx_description
1 polymer ?
#
loop_
_entity_poly.entity_id
_entity_poly.type
_entity_poly.pdbx_seq_one_letter_code
_entity_poly.pdbx_strand_id
1 'polypeptide(L)' 'MENRTRALGDAADTMSDDELETAIAALHARERERLVAGDSKAAFGLMGTKFVLLSTLEGRRR' A
#
# COMPACT_ATOMS: atom_id res chain seq x y z
N MET A 1 -7.84 -10.63 -9.78
CA MET A 1 -6.88 -9.85 -8.96
C MET A 1 -6.42 -8.59 -9.70
N GLU A 2 -6.15 -8.64 -11.01
CA GLU A 2 -5.61 -7.52 -11.81
C GLU A 2 -6.43 -6.22 -11.77
N ASN A 3 -7.76 -6.28 -11.80
CA ASN A 3 -8.59 -5.08 -11.83
C ASN A 3 -8.47 -4.24 -10.53
N ARG A 4 -8.33 -4.91 -9.37
CA ARG A 4 -8.15 -4.22 -8.08
C ARG A 4 -6.79 -3.53 -7.99
N THR A 5 -5.73 -4.19 -8.47
CA THR A 5 -4.38 -3.62 -8.47
C THR A 5 -4.29 -2.41 -9.40
N ARG A 6 -4.99 -2.46 -10.56
CA ARG A 6 -5.07 -1.34 -11.50
C ARG A 6 -5.80 -0.14 -10.90
N ALA A 7 -7.01 -0.34 -10.36
CA ALA A 7 -7.77 0.72 -9.72
C ALA A 7 -7.04 1.35 -8.52
N LEU A 8 -6.26 0.55 -7.78
CA LEU A 8 -5.43 1.05 -6.70
C LEU A 8 -4.24 1.88 -7.22
N GLY A 9 -3.62 1.46 -8.32
CA GLY A 9 -2.56 2.21 -8.99
C GLY A 9 -3.07 3.55 -9.52
N ASP A 10 -4.22 3.55 -10.21
CA ASP A 10 -4.85 4.77 -10.73
C ASP A 10 -5.19 5.75 -9.59
N ALA A 11 -5.69 5.24 -8.46
CA ALA A 11 -5.94 6.06 -7.28
C ALA A 11 -4.64 6.61 -6.68
N ALA A 12 -3.61 5.77 -6.55
CA ALA A 12 -2.30 6.18 -6.05
C ALA A 12 -1.66 7.26 -6.93
N ASP A 13 -1.85 7.17 -8.25
CA ASP A 13 -1.35 8.14 -9.23
C ASP A 13 -1.99 9.53 -9.11
N THR A 14 -3.15 9.64 -8.45
CA THR A 14 -3.79 10.95 -8.17
C THR A 14 -3.38 11.57 -6.83
N MET A 15 -2.85 10.77 -5.90
CA MET A 15 -2.40 11.25 -4.60
C MET A 15 -1.10 12.05 -4.73
N SER A 16 -0.86 13.01 -3.86
CA SER A 16 0.46 13.63 -3.68
C SER A 16 1.46 12.66 -3.05
N ASP A 17 2.75 12.99 -3.13
CA ASP A 17 3.81 12.16 -2.53
C ASP A 17 3.68 12.09 -1.00
N ASP A 18 3.34 13.20 -0.33
CA ASP A 18 3.12 13.23 1.13
C ASP A 18 1.92 12.34 1.55
N GLU A 19 0.86 12.33 0.74
CA GLU A 19 -0.29 11.46 0.97
C GLU A 19 0.05 9.98 0.77
N LEU A 20 0.89 9.67 -0.22
CA LEU A 20 1.40 8.31 -0.43
C LEU A 20 2.27 7.86 0.75
N GLU A 21 3.22 8.69 1.20
CA GLU A 21 4.07 8.39 2.35
C GLU A 21 3.24 8.15 3.63
N THR A 22 2.25 9.01 3.88
CA THR A 22 1.33 8.87 5.01
C THR A 22 0.53 7.56 4.93
N ALA A 23 0.00 7.23 3.75
CA ALA A 23 -0.76 6.01 3.53
C ALA A 23 0.12 4.75 3.69
N ILE A 24 1.35 4.78 3.19
CA ILE A 24 2.33 3.69 3.33
C ILE A 24 2.66 3.45 4.81
N ALA A 25 2.92 4.51 5.58
CA ALA A 25 3.21 4.40 7.01
C ALA A 25 2.01 3.81 7.78
N ALA A 26 0.79 4.27 7.49
CA ALA A 26 -0.43 3.74 8.10
C ALA A 26 -0.68 2.27 7.76
N LEU A 27 -0.44 1.87 6.50
CA LEU A 27 -0.54 0.47 6.08
C LEU A 27 0.50 -0.39 6.79
N HIS A 28 1.73 0.10 6.96
CA HIS A 28 2.79 -0.64 7.64
C HIS A 28 2.48 -0.87 9.14
N ALA A 29 1.94 0.15 9.83
CA ALA A 29 1.50 -0.01 11.21
C ALA A 29 0.40 -1.08 11.36
N ARG A 30 -0.61 -1.02 10.49
CA ARG A 30 -1.72 -1.99 10.47
C ARG A 30 -1.27 -3.40 10.09
N GLU A 31 -0.35 -3.53 9.14
CA GLU A 31 0.25 -4.82 8.78
C GLU A 31 0.93 -5.46 10.00
N ARG A 32 1.71 -4.68 10.75
CA ARG A 32 2.34 -5.15 11.99
C ARG A 32 1.32 -5.60 13.03
N GLU A 33 0.24 -4.84 13.23
CA GLU A 33 -0.85 -5.24 14.14
C GLU A 33 -1.46 -6.58 13.75
N ARG A 34 -1.69 -6.82 12.44
CA ARG A 34 -2.24 -8.08 11.94
C ARG A 34 -1.29 -9.25 12.11
N LEU A 35 0.00 -9.03 11.86
CA LEU A 35 1.03 -10.06 12.10
C LEU A 35 1.11 -10.43 13.58
N VAL A 36 1.08 -9.45 14.49
CA VAL A 36 1.05 -9.68 15.94
C VAL A 36 -0.20 -10.47 16.35
N ALA A 37 -1.35 -10.18 15.74
CA ALA A 37 -2.60 -10.89 15.97
C ALA A 37 -2.66 -12.29 15.32
N GLY A 38 -1.63 -12.71 14.58
CA GLY A 38 -1.61 -13.98 13.85
C GLY A 38 -2.48 -14.02 12.59
N ASP A 39 -3.01 -12.87 12.14
CA ASP A 39 -3.84 -12.76 10.94
C ASP A 39 -2.96 -12.51 9.69
N SER A 40 -2.23 -13.55 9.30
CA SER A 40 -1.30 -13.51 8.17
C SER A 40 -2.00 -13.22 6.84
N LYS A 41 -3.29 -13.59 6.69
CA LYS A 41 -4.06 -13.34 5.48
C LYS A 41 -4.37 -11.84 5.32
N ALA A 42 -4.82 -11.18 6.39
CA ALA A 42 -5.04 -9.75 6.36
C ALA A 42 -3.71 -8.97 6.20
N ALA A 43 -2.66 -9.40 6.90
CA ALA A 43 -1.33 -8.80 6.76
C ALA A 43 -0.83 -8.86 5.31
N PHE A 44 -0.95 -10.03 4.65
CA PHE A 44 -0.57 -10.18 3.25
C PHE A 44 -1.39 -9.29 2.30
N GLY A 45 -2.69 -9.14 2.57
CA GLY A 45 -3.54 -8.20 1.82
C GLY A 45 -3.06 -6.76 1.92
N LEU A 46 -2.65 -6.32 3.12
CA LEU A 46 -2.10 -4.98 3.34
C LEU A 46 -0.72 -4.81 2.69
N MET A 47 0.12 -5.85 2.72
CA MET A 47 1.43 -5.85 2.05
C MET A 47 1.29 -5.59 0.54
N GLY A 48 0.33 -6.26 -0.11
CA GLY A 48 0.08 -6.07 -1.54
C GLY A 48 -0.35 -4.63 -1.89
N THR A 49 -1.24 -4.05 -1.09
CA THR A 49 -1.65 -2.64 -1.25
C THR A 49 -0.46 -1.69 -1.06
N LYS A 50 0.34 -1.91 -0.01
CA LYS A 50 1.52 -1.10 0.29
C LYS A 50 2.56 -1.16 -0.85
N PHE A 51 2.75 -2.32 -1.46
CA PHE A 51 3.67 -2.50 -2.58
C PHE A 51 3.29 -1.65 -3.79
N VAL A 52 2.00 -1.55 -4.12
CA VAL A 52 1.52 -0.70 -5.22
C VAL A 52 1.84 0.77 -4.92
N LEU A 53 1.54 1.24 -3.70
CA LEU A 53 1.82 2.64 -3.32
C LEU A 53 3.31 2.97 -3.35
N LEU A 54 4.17 2.07 -2.85
CA LEU A 54 5.62 2.22 -2.91
C LEU A 54 6.12 2.28 -4.35
N SER A 55 5.61 1.40 -5.22
CA SER A 55 6.01 1.37 -6.63
C SER A 55 5.62 2.67 -7.36
N THR A 56 4.43 3.22 -7.06
CA THR A 56 4.00 4.52 -7.59
C THR A 56 4.92 5.64 -7.11
N LEU A 57 5.21 5.71 -5.82
CA LEU A 57 6.07 6.75 -5.25
C LEU A 57 7.50 6.68 -5.81
N GLU A 58 8.07 5.49 -5.92
CA GLU A 58 9.39 5.28 -6.54
C GLU A 58 9.38 5.68 -8.03
N GLY A 59 8.31 5.38 -8.76
CA GLY A 59 8.16 5.74 -10.16
C GLY A 59 8.15 7.25 -10.41
N ARG A 60 7.63 8.04 -9.46
CA ARG A 60 7.61 9.50 -9.54
C ARG A 60 8.91 10.18 -9.17
N ARG A 61 9.72 9.52 -8.34
CA ARG A 61 11.00 10.04 -7.83
C ARG A 61 12.19 9.77 -8.75
N ARG A 62 12.00 8.99 -9.82
CA ARG A 62 12.98 8.76 -10.88
C ARG A 62 12.89 9.83 -11.96
#